data_AF-A0A3B8MP80-F1
#
_entry.id   AF-A0A3B8MP80-F1
#
_cell.length_a   1.000
_cell.length_b   1.000
_cell.length_c   1.000
_cell.angle_alpha   90.00
_cell.angle_beta   90.00
_cell.angle_gamma   90.00
#
_symmetry.space_group_name_H-M   'P 1'
#
loop_
_entity.id
_entity.type
_entity.pdbx_description
1 polymer ?
#
loop_
_entity_poly.entity_id
_entity_poly.type
_entity_poly.pdbx_seq_one_letter_code
_entity_poly.pdbx_strand_id
1 'polypeptide(L)'
;HRFGSLEEVADTLRILSTRESEPYVQQLPRQRGTKEARYAHLFSGEVEVEVAEAAAPAEQAAVTVQAENERIDLLEEKVRILREEMNWLKTQFQAFRDQFE
;
A
#
# COMPACT_ATOMS: atom_id res chain seq x y z
N HIS A 1 -19.29 4.34 11.81
CA HIS A 1 -19.26 4.91 13.17
C HIS A 1 -19.59 6.40 13.07
N ARG A 2 -20.38 6.97 13.98
CA ARG A 2 -20.61 8.42 14.04
C ARG A 2 -19.68 9.01 15.10
N PHE A 3 -19.00 10.11 14.78
CA PHE A 3 -18.20 10.87 15.74
C PHE A 3 -19.00 12.06 16.26
N GLY A 4 -18.92 12.34 17.55
CA GLY A 4 -19.55 13.45 18.24
C GLY A 4 -18.77 14.76 18.15
N SER A 5 -17.46 14.70 17.90
CA SER A 5 -16.61 15.88 17.73
C SER A 5 -15.39 15.61 16.85
N LEU A 6 -14.71 16.70 16.44
CA LEU A 6 -13.40 16.63 15.76
C LEU A 6 -12.31 16.07 16.68
N GLU A 7 -12.38 16.35 17.99
CA GLU A 7 -11.45 15.81 18.98
C GLU A 7 -11.54 14.28 19.04
N GLU A 8 -12.76 13.72 18.97
CA GLU A 8 -12.96 12.26 18.95
C GLU A 8 -12.29 11.61 17.73
N VAL A 9 -12.33 12.28 16.57
CA VAL A 9 -11.62 11.83 15.36
C VAL A 9 -10.10 11.90 15.55
N ALA A 10 -9.60 13.00 16.11
CA ALA A 10 -8.17 13.15 16.37
C ALA A 10 -7.65 12.11 17.38
N ASP A 11 -8.42 11.82 18.43
CA ASP A 11 -8.08 10.81 19.43
C ASP A 11 -8.07 9.41 18.86
N THR A 12 -9.07 9.06 18.05
CA THR A 12 -9.09 7.75 17.38
C THR A 12 -7.92 7.58 16.40
N LEU A 13 -7.61 8.60 15.60
CA LEU A 13 -6.44 8.58 14.70
C LEU A 13 -5.12 8.46 15.48
N ARG A 14 -5.01 9.16 16.61
CA ARG A 14 -3.85 9.05 17.50
C ARG A 14 -3.68 7.63 18.02
N ILE A 15 -4.73 7.02 18.55
CA ILE A 15 -4.72 5.62 19.02
C ILE A 15 -4.29 4.67 17.89
N LEU A 16 -4.81 4.86 16.68
CA LEU A 16 -4.46 4.03 15.52
C LEU A 16 -3.00 4.20 15.08
N SER A 17 -2.41 5.37 15.33
CA SER A 17 -1.01 5.67 15.01
C SER A 17 0.00 5.25 16.08
N THR A 18 -0.42 5.10 17.35
CA THR A 18 0.49 4.80 18.49
C THR A 18 0.31 3.41 19.08
N ARG A 19 -0.30 2.47 18.33
CA ARG A 19 -0.46 1.09 18.77
C ARG A 19 0.89 0.39 18.93
N GLU A 20 1.04 -0.41 19.99
CA GLU A 20 2.31 -1.07 20.36
C GLU A 20 2.76 -2.17 19.39
N SER A 21 1.82 -2.90 18.76
CA SER A 21 2.18 -4.01 17.86
C SER A 21 2.50 -3.53 16.44
N GLU A 22 1.65 -2.67 15.88
CA GLU A 22 1.83 -2.07 14.55
C GLU A 22 0.86 -0.89 14.37
N PRO A 23 1.32 0.28 13.87
CA PRO A 23 0.45 1.39 13.53
C PRO A 23 -0.39 1.08 12.30
N TYR A 24 -1.65 1.53 12.28
CA TYR A 24 -2.53 1.37 11.10
C TYR A 24 -2.61 2.64 10.26
N VAL A 25 -2.26 3.78 10.83
CA VAL A 25 -2.24 5.06 10.15
C VAL A 25 -1.00 5.85 10.56
N GLN A 26 -0.53 6.70 9.66
CA GLN A 26 0.57 7.62 9.90
C GLN A 26 0.10 9.06 9.64
N GLN A 27 0.49 9.98 10.52
CA GLN A 27 0.27 11.41 10.32
C GLN A 27 1.28 11.95 9.30
N LEU A 28 0.79 12.64 8.27
CA LEU A 28 1.60 13.26 7.24
C LEU A 28 2.00 14.70 7.64
N PRO A 29 3.11 15.22 7.09
CA PRO A 29 3.51 16.60 7.23
C PRO A 29 2.40 17.55 6.78
N ARG A 30 2.29 18.67 7.48
CA ARG A 30 1.29 19.69 7.14
C ARG A 30 1.65 20.34 5.81
N GLN A 31 0.66 20.44 4.92
CA GLN A 31 0.82 21.16 3.67
C GLN A 31 0.71 22.67 3.90
N ARG A 32 1.40 23.46 3.07
CA ARG A 32 1.27 24.93 3.09
C ARG A 32 -0.16 25.33 2.77
N GLY A 33 -0.71 26.26 3.56
CA GLY A 33 -2.08 26.74 3.40
C GLY A 33 -3.16 25.90 4.09
N THR A 34 -2.84 24.75 4.69
CA THR A 34 -3.80 23.94 5.46
C THR A 34 -3.65 24.11 6.97
N LYS A 35 -4.79 24.24 7.66
CA LYS A 35 -4.82 24.32 9.13
C LYS A 35 -4.67 22.96 9.81
N GLU A 36 -4.89 21.88 9.08
CA GLU A 36 -4.93 20.51 9.60
C GLU A 36 -3.92 19.60 8.89
N ALA A 37 -3.44 18.59 9.61
CA ALA A 37 -2.59 17.52 9.09
C ALA A 37 -3.46 16.40 8.51
N ARG A 38 -2.91 15.66 7.54
CA ARG A 38 -3.59 14.50 6.93
C ARG A 38 -3.04 13.20 7.50
N TYR A 39 -3.79 12.11 7.37
CA TYR A 39 -3.37 10.77 7.77
C TYR A 39 -3.47 9.82 6.58
N ALA A 40 -2.56 8.87 6.48
CA ALA A 40 -2.57 7.79 5.49
C ALA A 40 -2.62 6.42 6.18
N HIS A 41 -3.29 5.44 5.58
CA HIS A 41 -3.33 4.07 6.12
C HIS A 41 -2.09 3.27 5.73
N LEU A 42 -1.69 2.30 6.56
CA LEU A 42 -0.50 1.46 6.34
C LEU A 42 -0.82 0.06 5.80
N PHE A 43 -2.10 -0.23 5.52
CA PHE A 43 -2.55 -1.52 4.98
C PHE A 43 -2.06 -1.83 3.56
N SER A 44 -1.50 -0.85 2.86
CA SER A 44 -0.96 -0.98 1.50
C SER A 44 0.56 -0.85 1.45
N GLY A 45 1.22 -0.96 2.60
CA GLY A 45 2.67 -0.76 2.75
C GLY A 45 3.00 0.53 3.51
N GLU A 46 4.29 0.73 3.73
CA GLU A 46 4.80 1.95 4.36
C GLU A 46 4.60 3.16 3.45
N VAL A 47 4.22 4.28 4.05
CA VAL A 47 4.08 5.55 3.34
C VAL A 47 5.42 6.28 3.44
N GLU A 48 6.12 6.39 2.32
CA GLU A 48 7.33 7.20 2.23
C GLU A 48 6.94 8.68 2.31
N VAL A 49 7.09 9.23 3.51
CA VAL A 49 6.90 10.65 3.75
C VAL A 49 8.21 11.35 3.38
N GLU A 50 8.38 11.69 2.11
CA GLU A 50 9.38 12.68 1.75
C GLU A 50 9.00 13.99 2.43
N VAL A 51 9.89 14.50 3.29
CA VAL A 51 9.80 15.84 3.86
C VAL A 51 10.09 16.83 2.73
N ALA A 52 9.18 16.93 1.77
CA ALA A 52 9.21 17.91 0.70
C ALA A 52 8.82 19.25 1.32
N GLU A 53 9.79 19.88 1.95
CA GLU A 53 9.73 21.31 2.20
C GLU A 53 9.43 22.03 0.88
N ALA A 54 8.27 22.67 0.85
CA ALA A 54 8.18 24.02 0.33
C ALA A 54 8.51 24.28 -1.16
N ALA A 55 8.36 23.34 -2.09
CA ALA A 55 8.24 23.68 -3.51
C ALA A 55 7.57 22.54 -4.30
N ALA A 56 6.59 22.86 -5.15
CA ALA A 56 6.14 21.93 -6.19
C ALA A 56 7.27 21.74 -7.23
N PRO A 57 7.25 20.67 -8.07
CA PRO A 57 6.27 20.59 -9.14
C PRO A 57 5.61 19.20 -9.24
N ALA A 58 4.44 19.16 -9.90
CA ALA A 58 3.68 17.95 -10.19
C ALA A 58 4.49 16.84 -10.92
N GLU A 59 5.70 17.14 -11.40
CA GLU A 59 6.61 16.20 -12.07
C GLU A 59 7.18 15.14 -11.12
N GLN A 60 7.49 15.46 -9.85
CA GLN A 60 8.00 14.46 -8.91
C GLN A 60 6.90 13.46 -8.53
N ALA A 61 5.67 13.93 -8.35
CA ALA A 61 4.50 13.07 -8.12
C ALA A 61 4.17 12.20 -9.35
N ALA A 62 4.40 12.70 -10.57
CA ALA A 62 4.22 11.89 -11.78
C ALA A 62 5.29 10.80 -11.89
N VAL A 63 6.54 11.11 -11.52
CA VAL A 63 7.65 10.15 -11.53
C VAL A 63 7.45 9.05 -10.48
N THR A 64 6.97 9.38 -9.27
CA THR A 64 6.67 8.38 -8.25
C THR A 64 5.51 7.47 -8.67
N VAL A 65 4.42 8.02 -9.19
CA VAL A 65 3.29 7.24 -9.70
C VAL A 65 3.71 6.35 -10.88
N GLN A 66 4.60 6.84 -11.75
CA GLN A 66 5.12 6.04 -12.85
C GLN A 66 5.99 4.88 -12.35
N ALA A 67 6.87 5.12 -11.38
CA ALA A 67 7.69 4.07 -10.78
C ALA A 67 6.83 3.02 -10.03
N GLU A 68 5.75 3.44 -9.38
CA GLU A 68 4.77 2.53 -8.77
C GLU A 68 4.05 1.67 -9.81
N ASN A 69 3.59 2.27 -10.91
CA ASN A 69 2.96 1.52 -12.00
C ASN A 69 3.91 0.51 -12.63
N GLU A 70 5.16 0.90 -12.91
CA GLU A 70 6.18 -0.02 -13.44
C GLU A 70 6.45 -1.21 -12.50
N ARG A 71 6.44 -0.96 -11.17
CA ARG A 71 6.56 -2.02 -10.16
C ARG A 71 5.34 -2.94 -10.16
N ILE A 72 4.13 -2.39 -10.30
CA ILE A 72 2.88 -3.16 -10.37
C ILE A 72 2.89 -4.05 -11.63
N ASP A 73 3.19 -3.49 -12.80
CA ASP A 73 3.25 -4.24 -14.06
C ASP A 73 4.22 -5.43 -13.96
N LEU A 74 5.39 -5.20 -13.35
CA LEU A 74 6.39 -6.25 -13.14
C LEU A 74 5.92 -7.33 -12.14
N LEU A 75 5.15 -6.96 -11.12
CA LEU A 75 4.55 -7.90 -10.19
C LEU A 75 3.42 -8.71 -10.85
N GLU A 76 2.57 -8.07 -11.64
CA GLU A 76 1.51 -8.74 -12.40
C GLU A 76 2.08 -9.77 -13.37
N GLU A 77 3.15 -9.41 -14.08
CA GLU A 77 3.85 -10.31 -14.97
C GLU A 77 4.46 -11.52 -14.22
N LYS A 78 5.11 -11.28 -13.07
CA LYS A 78 5.62 -12.36 -12.22
C LYS A 78 4.51 -13.29 -11.75
N VAL A 79 3.37 -12.74 -11.34
CA VAL A 79 2.21 -13.53 -10.88
C VAL A 79 1.63 -14.37 -12.03
N ARG A 80 1.58 -13.81 -13.25
CA ARG A 80 1.15 -14.53 -14.45
C ARG A 80 2.05 -15.73 -14.72
N ILE A 81 3.36 -15.51 -14.77
CA ILE A 81 4.36 -16.57 -14.97
C ILE A 81 4.23 -17.66 -13.90
N LEU A 82 4.15 -17.26 -12.62
CA LEU A 82 4.06 -18.22 -11.52
C LEU A 82 2.77 -19.06 -11.59
N ARG A 83 1.67 -18.48 -12.06
CA ARG A 83 0.40 -19.19 -12.27
C ARG A 83 0.50 -20.17 -13.43
N GLU A 84 1.19 -19.83 -14.50
CA GLU A 84 1.45 -20.73 -15.63
C GLU A 84 2.31 -21.93 -15.19
N GLU A 85 3.40 -21.69 -14.46
CA GLU A 85 4.26 -22.75 -13.90
C GLU A 85 3.48 -23.68 -12.96
N MET A 86 2.64 -23.12 -12.07
CA MET A 86 1.81 -23.89 -11.16
C MET A 86 0.78 -24.75 -11.91
N ASN A 87 0.17 -24.22 -12.97
CA ASN A 87 -0.77 -24.98 -13.79
C ASN A 87 -0.06 -26.11 -14.55
N TRP A 88 1.11 -25.84 -15.11
CA TRP A 88 1.94 -26.86 -15.74
C TRP A 88 2.27 -27.99 -14.76
N LEU A 89 2.72 -27.64 -13.55
CA LEU A 89 3.05 -28.63 -12.51
C LEU A 89 1.83 -29.46 -12.11
N LYS A 90 0.66 -28.85 -11.97
CA LYS A 90 -0.60 -29.56 -11.69
C LYS A 90 -0.94 -30.56 -12.79
N THR A 91 -0.79 -30.18 -14.05
CA THR A 91 -1.02 -31.09 -15.19
C THR A 91 -0.04 -32.26 -15.18
N GLN A 92 1.25 -32.00 -14.96
CA GLN A 92 2.25 -33.08 -14.86
C GLN A 92 1.94 -34.02 -13.70
N PHE A 93 1.52 -33.48 -12.56
CA PHE A 93 1.16 -34.28 -11.39
C PHE A 93 -0.09 -35.14 -11.62
N GLN A 94 -1.12 -34.61 -12.30
CA GLN A 94 -2.28 -35.39 -12.71
C GLN A 94 -1.90 -36.51 -13.66
N ALA A 95 -1.15 -36.21 -14.72
CA ALA A 95 -0.68 -37.22 -15.67
C ALA A 95 0.20 -38.29 -15.01
N PHE A 96 0.98 -37.93 -13.98
CA PHE A 96 1.72 -38.88 -13.17
C PHE A 96 0.79 -39.76 -12.34
N ARG A 97 -0.22 -39.18 -11.67
CA ARG A 97 -1.19 -39.94 -10.86
C ARG A 97 -1.97 -40.97 -11.69
N ASP A 98 -2.41 -40.58 -12.89
CA ASP A 98 -3.17 -41.45 -13.79
C ASP A 98 -2.37 -42.69 -14.26
N GLN A 99 -1.04 -42.71 -14.09
CA GLN A 99 -0.21 -43.88 -14.41
C GLN A 99 -0.22 -44.96 -13.31
N PHE A 100 -0.74 -44.64 -12.12
CA PHE A 100 -0.77 -45.54 -10.96
C PHE A 100 -2.19 -45.95 -10.55
N GLU A 101 -3.23 -45.51 -11.27
CA GLU A 101 -4.63 -45.96 -11.18
C GLU A 101 -4.95 -46.91 -12.35
#